data_AF-A0A0X1U7N9-F1
#
_entry.id   AF-A0A0X1U7N9-F1
#
_cell.length_a   1.000
_cell.length_b   1.000
_cell.length_c   1.000
_cell.angle_alpha   90.00
_cell.angle_beta   90.00
_cell.angle_gamma   90.00
#
_symmetry.space_group_name_H-M   'P 1'
#
loop_
_entity.id
_entity.type
_entity.pdbx_description
1 polymer ?
#
loop_
_entity_poly.entity_id
_entity_poly.type
_entity_poly.pdbx_seq_one_letter_code
_entity_poly.pdbx_strand_id
1 'polypeptide(L)'
;MGFRFRKSIKIAPGIKLNLSKRGVGMSVGTKGARVSLNSKGKVTKSFSIPGTGISHVTTTSLKPSKKKEKKAKEGGSALSENNYSYSPYSNENNATPTEIYSNFSGGGNLPPKKFKRWMIYVAITLIATLINVRLFFPAVFIQSIFHLLHVKKDLLNHPNSKRYTFITIGVIIFSTIGLFVHTFASPSIPVETIALSVGNDTMDINENQFVQLHYTPENADISEIRFEVTDDSLAEISKLENGELELKTFSNEGDLSILAETSDIKSNELLVTIVDKEKQEAERLAAEKKAEEERIAAEKKAEEERLVAEKKAEEERIAAEQKAEAERLAAEQKAASETVRVTNTQKSNGRTIYVTPTGKRYHYDDSCNGGHYTESTLEEALSRGLTPCKKCVY
;
A
#
# COMPACT_ATOMS: atom_id res chain seq x y z
N MET A 1 -42.02 12.62 51.89
CA MET A 1 -41.03 11.78 51.18
C MET A 1 -40.06 12.69 50.44
N GLY A 2 -38.81 12.85 50.91
CA GLY A 2 -37.87 13.81 50.32
C GLY A 2 -37.19 13.26 49.06
N PHE A 3 -37.23 13.99 47.95
CA PHE A 3 -36.51 13.64 46.72
C PHE A 3 -34.99 13.59 46.97
N ARG A 4 -34.34 12.48 46.56
CA ARG A 4 -32.88 12.30 46.63
C ARG A 4 -32.28 12.41 45.23
N PHE A 5 -31.51 13.46 44.98
CA PHE A 5 -30.76 13.62 43.72
C PHE A 5 -29.34 13.05 43.83
N ARG A 6 -29.02 12.07 42.98
CA ARG A 6 -27.67 11.56 42.73
C ARG A 6 -27.55 11.18 41.25
N LYS A 7 -26.62 11.79 40.52
CA LYS A 7 -26.33 11.48 39.11
C LYS A 7 -24.83 11.21 38.94
N SER A 8 -24.48 10.13 38.24
CA SER A 8 -23.10 9.79 37.91
C SER A 8 -22.90 9.88 36.39
N ILE A 9 -21.99 10.74 35.93
CA ILE A 9 -21.73 11.00 34.52
C ILE A 9 -20.32 10.46 34.18
N LYS A 10 -20.21 9.68 33.11
CA LYS A 10 -18.93 9.16 32.60
C LYS A 10 -18.36 10.19 31.64
N ILE A 11 -17.15 10.68 31.90
CA ILE A 11 -16.48 11.66 31.03
C ILE A 11 -15.54 10.95 30.05
N ALA A 12 -14.81 9.95 30.54
CA ALA A 12 -13.87 9.15 29.76
C ALA A 12 -13.81 7.72 30.33
N PRO A 13 -13.22 6.75 29.61
CA PRO A 13 -12.90 5.44 30.18
C PRO A 13 -12.12 5.59 31.50
N GLY A 14 -12.68 5.06 32.59
CA GLY A 14 -12.07 5.17 33.93
C GLY A 14 -12.32 6.47 34.69
N ILE A 15 -12.94 7.50 34.11
CA ILE A 15 -13.21 8.79 34.79
C ILE A 15 -14.73 9.03 34.92
N LYS A 16 -15.19 9.22 36.16
CA LYS A 16 -16.61 9.46 36.49
C LYS A 16 -16.77 10.69 37.39
N LEU A 17 -17.72 11.56 37.07
CA LEU A 17 -18.20 12.60 37.96
C LEU A 17 -19.48 12.17 38.67
N ASN A 18 -19.54 12.37 39.98
CA ASN A 18 -20.66 12.07 40.84
C ASN A 18 -21.25 13.39 41.36
N LEU A 19 -22.46 13.72 40.93
CA LEU A 19 -23.23 14.87 41.38
C LEU A 19 -24.25 14.41 42.42
N SER A 20 -24.28 15.06 43.57
CA SER A 20 -25.25 14.80 44.64
C SER A 20 -25.65 16.08 45.36
N LYS A 21 -26.74 16.05 46.14
CA LYS A 21 -27.16 17.19 46.99
C LYS A 21 -26.05 17.68 47.95
N ARG A 22 -25.06 16.83 48.26
CA ARG A 22 -23.94 17.15 49.18
C ARG A 22 -22.69 17.68 48.46
N GLY A 23 -22.73 17.81 47.13
CA GLY A 23 -21.66 18.32 46.29
C GLY A 23 -21.20 17.35 45.20
N VAL A 24 -20.14 17.78 44.51
CA VAL A 24 -19.52 17.09 43.37
C VAL A 24 -18.35 16.23 43.84
N GLY A 25 -18.21 15.03 43.29
CA GLY A 25 -17.03 14.19 43.47
C GLY A 25 -16.54 13.63 42.14
N MET A 26 -15.26 13.34 42.05
CA MET A 26 -14.62 12.75 40.87
C MET A 26 -14.00 11.40 41.24
N SER A 27 -14.11 10.41 40.37
CA SER A 27 -13.50 9.09 40.55
C SER A 27 -12.71 8.75 39.31
N VAL A 28 -11.44 8.38 39.50
CA VAL A 28 -10.50 8.01 38.45
C VAL A 28 -9.99 6.60 38.75
N GLY A 29 -10.15 5.68 37.82
CA GLY A 29 -9.61 4.32 37.90
C GLY A 29 -10.47 3.24 37.26
N THR A 30 -9.89 2.04 37.20
CA THR A 30 -10.46 0.84 36.58
C THR A 30 -10.93 -0.15 37.65
N LYS A 31 -11.48 -1.29 37.22
CA LYS A 31 -11.93 -2.36 38.13
C LYS A 31 -10.70 -3.00 38.79
N GLY A 32 -10.41 -2.64 40.03
CA GLY A 32 -9.27 -3.15 40.79
C GLY A 32 -8.44 -2.06 41.45
N ALA A 33 -8.32 -0.89 40.82
CA ALA A 33 -7.60 0.26 41.38
C ALA A 33 -8.34 1.55 41.06
N ARG A 34 -8.82 2.25 42.11
CA ARG A 34 -9.53 3.53 41.94
C ARG A 34 -9.17 4.55 43.01
N VAL A 35 -9.19 5.81 42.61
CA VAL A 35 -9.06 6.97 43.49
C VAL A 35 -10.31 7.83 43.34
N SER A 36 -10.97 8.14 44.45
CA SER A 36 -12.13 9.03 44.46
C SER A 36 -11.91 10.23 45.36
N LEU A 37 -12.26 11.40 44.84
CA LEU A 37 -12.21 12.71 45.49
C LEU A 37 -13.63 13.23 45.65
N ASN A 38 -13.94 13.82 46.81
CA ASN A 38 -15.22 14.49 47.03
C ASN A 38 -15.03 15.99 47.32
N SER A 39 -16.10 16.77 47.18
CA SER A 39 -16.14 18.21 47.49
C SER A 39 -15.78 18.56 48.94
N LYS A 40 -15.77 17.59 49.86
CA LYS A 40 -15.38 17.77 51.26
C LYS A 40 -13.88 17.53 51.51
N GLY A 41 -13.11 17.23 50.46
CA GLY A 41 -11.67 16.97 50.54
C GLY A 41 -11.31 15.56 51.04
N LYS A 42 -12.24 14.61 51.04
CA LYS A 42 -11.95 13.21 51.37
C LYS A 42 -11.46 12.48 50.12
N VAL A 43 -10.25 11.96 50.19
CA VAL A 43 -9.61 11.11 49.18
C VAL A 43 -9.75 9.67 49.62
N THR A 44 -10.30 8.81 48.76
CA THR A 44 -10.38 7.36 49.01
C THR A 44 -9.59 6.63 47.94
N LYS A 45 -8.58 5.86 48.33
CA LYS A 45 -7.81 4.98 47.45
C LYS A 45 -8.25 3.54 47.72
N SER A 46 -8.69 2.83 46.70
CA SER A 46 -9.10 1.43 46.80
C SER A 46 -8.25 0.58 45.87
N PHE A 47 -7.66 -0.48 46.41
CA PHE A 47 -6.93 -1.51 45.68
C PHE A 47 -7.56 -2.88 45.98
N SER A 48 -7.91 -3.64 44.96
CA SER A 48 -8.58 -4.94 45.10
C SER A 48 -8.22 -5.85 43.94
N ILE A 49 -7.97 -7.13 44.24
CA ILE A 49 -7.69 -8.15 43.22
C ILE A 49 -9.03 -8.82 42.83
N PRO A 50 -9.49 -8.70 41.56
CA PRO A 50 -10.74 -9.31 41.12
C PRO A 50 -10.78 -10.81 41.39
N GLY A 51 -11.90 -11.33 41.89
CA GLY A 51 -12.10 -12.77 42.10
C GLY A 51 -11.53 -13.35 43.41
N THR A 52 -10.72 -12.62 44.17
CA THR A 52 -10.04 -13.13 45.38
C THR A 52 -10.68 -12.71 46.71
N GLY A 53 -11.60 -11.75 46.69
CA GLY A 53 -12.19 -11.16 47.91
C GLY A 53 -11.26 -10.22 48.69
N ILE A 54 -9.99 -10.11 48.29
CA ILE A 54 -8.99 -9.27 48.97
C ILE A 54 -9.10 -7.82 48.49
N SER A 55 -9.37 -6.89 49.41
CA SER A 55 -9.39 -5.46 49.14
C SER A 55 -8.80 -4.64 50.28
N HIS A 56 -8.12 -3.56 49.93
CA HIS A 56 -7.58 -2.58 50.86
C HIS A 56 -8.06 -1.18 50.47
N VAL A 57 -8.66 -0.47 51.43
CA VAL A 57 -9.24 0.86 51.22
C VAL A 57 -8.69 1.83 52.25
N THR A 58 -8.03 2.88 51.79
CA THR A 58 -7.55 3.97 52.64
C THR A 58 -8.32 5.24 52.37
N THR A 59 -8.75 5.93 53.42
CA THR A 59 -9.40 7.24 53.31
C THR A 59 -8.62 8.31 54.06
N THR A 60 -8.32 9.42 53.39
CA THR A 60 -7.60 10.56 53.96
C THR A 60 -8.41 11.83 53.74
N SER A 61 -8.46 12.72 54.72
CA SER A 61 -9.09 14.04 54.58
C SER A 61 -8.05 15.12 54.37
N LEU A 62 -8.19 15.91 53.32
CA LEU A 62 -7.35 17.06 52.99
C LEU A 62 -7.65 18.30 53.84
N LYS A 63 -8.70 18.25 54.69
CA LYS A 63 -8.98 19.33 55.65
C LYS A 63 -8.29 19.04 56.99
N PRO A 64 -7.48 19.96 57.54
CA PRO A 64 -6.98 19.84 58.90
C PRO A 64 -8.17 19.88 59.87
N SER A 65 -8.25 18.91 60.79
CA SER A 65 -9.28 18.95 61.84
C SER A 65 -8.97 20.14 62.75
N LYS A 66 -9.85 21.14 62.80
CA LYS A 66 -9.82 22.13 63.88
C LYS A 66 -10.14 21.40 65.18
N LYS A 67 -9.09 21.00 65.90
CA LYS A 67 -9.18 20.53 67.28
C LYS A 67 -9.63 21.73 68.11
N LYS A 68 -10.87 21.70 68.63
CA LYS A 68 -11.28 22.65 69.67
C LYS A 68 -10.41 22.35 70.89
N GLU A 69 -9.42 23.21 71.13
CA GLU A 69 -8.61 23.20 72.35
C GLU A 69 -9.50 23.47 73.56
N LYS A 70 -9.67 22.48 74.43
CA LYS A 70 -9.91 22.76 75.85
C LYS A 70 -8.54 23.07 76.46
N LYS A 71 -8.32 24.34 76.82
CA LYS A 71 -7.12 24.81 77.51
C LYS A 71 -6.95 24.07 78.83
N ALA A 72 -5.84 23.37 78.99
CA ALA A 72 -5.29 23.01 80.29
C ALA A 72 -4.58 24.24 80.85
N LYS A 73 -4.89 24.64 82.08
CA LYS A 73 -4.06 25.54 82.89
C LYS A 73 -3.65 24.81 84.16
N GLU A 74 -2.38 24.98 84.48
CA GLU A 74 -1.59 24.33 85.51
C GLU A 74 -2.00 24.75 86.94
N GLY A 75 -1.72 23.85 87.88
CA GLY A 75 -1.16 24.18 89.20
C GLY A 75 -2.13 24.68 90.28
N GLY A 76 -2.42 23.82 91.25
CA GLY A 76 -3.06 24.22 92.50
C GLY A 76 -3.39 23.03 93.39
N SER A 77 -2.48 22.71 94.32
CA SER A 77 -2.74 21.82 95.45
C SER A 77 -3.74 22.46 96.41
N ALA A 78 -4.86 21.78 96.69
CA ALA A 78 -5.59 21.92 97.95
C ALA A 78 -6.57 20.75 98.13
N LEU A 79 -6.61 20.24 99.36
CA LEU A 79 -7.52 19.22 99.88
C LEU A 79 -9.00 19.56 99.71
N SER A 80 -9.84 18.52 99.56
CA SER A 80 -11.20 18.37 100.12
C SER A 80 -11.87 17.17 99.43
N GLU A 81 -11.78 15.96 99.98
CA GLU A 81 -12.77 15.33 100.87
C GLU A 81 -14.16 15.02 100.27
N ASN A 82 -14.57 13.75 100.48
CA ASN A 82 -15.92 13.16 100.44
C ASN A 82 -16.46 12.73 99.05
N ASN A 83 -17.04 11.53 98.86
CA ASN A 83 -17.41 10.47 99.79
C ASN A 83 -17.64 9.12 99.08
N TYR A 84 -17.60 8.08 99.92
CA TYR A 84 -17.80 6.64 99.73
C TYR A 84 -18.89 6.17 98.75
N SER A 85 -18.64 5.00 98.12
CA SER A 85 -19.48 3.82 98.38
C SER A 85 -18.70 2.52 98.18
N TYR A 86 -18.76 1.69 99.22
CA TYR A 86 -18.10 0.41 99.44
C TYR A 86 -19.13 -0.71 99.21
N SER A 87 -18.73 -1.81 98.58
CA SER A 87 -19.42 -3.09 98.73
C SER A 87 -18.45 -4.26 98.59
N PRO A 88 -18.26 -5.05 99.66
CA PRO A 88 -17.64 -6.36 99.63
C PRO A 88 -18.58 -7.39 100.20
N TYR A 89 -18.72 -8.52 99.53
CA TYR A 89 -18.97 -9.76 100.24
C TYR A 89 -18.31 -10.93 99.51
N SER A 90 -17.69 -11.74 100.36
CA SER A 90 -17.10 -13.06 100.20
C SER A 90 -18.10 -14.12 99.70
N ASN A 91 -17.61 -15.17 99.05
CA ASN A 91 -17.78 -16.53 99.59
C ASN A 91 -16.94 -17.58 98.84
N GLU A 92 -16.37 -18.47 99.64
CA GLU A 92 -15.72 -19.72 99.29
C GLU A 92 -16.74 -20.80 98.87
N ASN A 93 -16.18 -21.86 98.28
CA ASN A 93 -16.72 -23.22 98.07
C ASN A 93 -17.59 -23.44 96.83
N ASN A 94 -17.02 -24.09 95.80
CA ASN A 94 -17.46 -25.42 95.38
C ASN A 94 -16.46 -26.12 94.45
N ALA A 95 -16.50 -27.45 94.53
CA ALA A 95 -15.53 -28.46 94.12
C ALA A 95 -15.20 -28.57 92.62
N THR A 96 -14.05 -29.23 92.37
CA THR A 96 -13.52 -29.77 91.11
C THR A 96 -14.40 -30.92 90.56
N PRO A 97 -14.28 -31.35 89.28
CA PRO A 97 -13.11 -32.11 88.80
C PRO A 97 -12.41 -31.50 87.58
N THR A 98 -11.10 -31.33 87.72
CA THR A 98 -10.05 -31.90 86.84
C THR A 98 -10.34 -31.94 85.33
N GLU A 99 -9.64 -31.10 84.56
CA GLU A 99 -8.47 -31.53 83.76
C GLU A 99 -8.86 -32.52 82.67
N ILE A 100 -8.91 -32.14 81.38
CA ILE A 100 -7.79 -31.93 80.46
C ILE A 100 -8.44 -31.17 79.27
N TYR A 101 -8.11 -29.92 78.97
CA TYR A 101 -7.02 -29.54 78.07
C TYR A 101 -6.33 -28.28 78.60
N SER A 102 -5.15 -28.52 79.14
CA SER A 102 -4.12 -27.54 79.47
C SER A 102 -3.72 -26.68 78.27
N ASN A 103 -3.74 -25.36 78.51
CA ASN A 103 -2.63 -24.44 78.29
C ASN A 103 -2.01 -24.34 76.90
N PHE A 104 -2.26 -23.22 76.20
CA PHE A 104 -1.19 -22.27 75.83
C PHE A 104 -1.75 -20.92 75.36
N SER A 105 -2.42 -20.18 76.24
CA SER A 105 -2.59 -18.72 76.04
C SER A 105 -1.44 -17.99 76.74
N GLY A 106 -0.23 -18.32 76.28
CA GLY A 106 0.99 -17.58 76.58
C GLY A 106 1.23 -16.58 75.46
N GLY A 107 0.53 -15.44 75.53
CA GLY A 107 0.87 -14.23 74.78
C GLY A 107 2.20 -13.63 75.29
N GLY A 108 3.25 -14.45 75.29
CA GLY A 108 4.62 -13.95 75.36
C GLY A 108 4.86 -13.18 74.08
N ASN A 109 5.12 -11.88 74.21
CA ASN A 109 5.83 -11.15 73.18
C ASN A 109 7.16 -11.89 72.94
N LEU A 110 7.19 -12.81 71.97
CA LEU A 110 8.46 -13.23 71.40
C LEU A 110 9.10 -11.95 70.87
N PRO A 111 10.33 -11.59 71.31
CA PRO A 111 11.03 -10.50 70.65
C PRO A 111 11.09 -10.86 69.17
N PRO A 112 10.85 -9.91 68.24
CA PRO A 112 10.82 -10.22 66.83
C PRO A 112 12.10 -10.99 66.51
N LYS A 113 11.98 -12.26 66.10
CA LYS A 113 13.14 -13.03 65.64
C LYS A 113 13.78 -12.15 64.58
N LYS A 114 14.96 -11.60 64.89
CA LYS A 114 15.67 -10.69 64.02
C LYS A 114 15.95 -11.48 62.75
N PHE A 115 15.07 -11.36 61.75
CA PHE A 115 15.24 -12.02 60.47
C PHE A 115 16.60 -11.55 59.98
N LYS A 116 17.56 -12.47 59.84
CA LYS A 116 18.93 -12.09 59.51
C LYS A 116 18.83 -11.37 58.17
N ARG A 117 19.11 -10.07 58.14
CA ARG A 117 18.87 -9.19 56.98
C ARG A 117 19.47 -9.78 55.69
N TRP A 118 20.58 -10.52 55.83
CA TRP A 118 21.20 -11.34 54.78
C TRP A 118 20.24 -12.29 54.03
N MET A 119 19.27 -12.91 54.71
CA MET A 119 18.27 -13.81 54.09
C MET A 119 17.34 -13.10 53.12
N ILE A 120 16.97 -11.85 53.39
CA ILE A 120 16.13 -11.05 52.49
C ILE A 120 16.88 -10.76 51.20
N TYR A 121 18.18 -10.46 51.31
CA TYR A 121 19.01 -10.18 50.16
C TYR A 121 19.28 -11.41 49.29
N VAL A 122 19.51 -12.58 49.91
CA VAL A 122 19.62 -13.85 49.17
C VAL A 122 18.33 -14.16 48.41
N ALA A 123 17.17 -13.90 49.00
CA ALA A 123 15.89 -14.04 48.33
C ALA A 123 15.73 -13.06 47.15
N ILE A 124 16.13 -11.80 47.32
CA ILE A 124 16.09 -10.79 46.23
C ILE A 124 16.99 -11.20 45.06
N THR A 125 18.22 -11.68 45.34
CA THR A 125 19.12 -12.16 44.28
C THR A 125 18.54 -13.37 43.55
N LEU A 126 17.91 -14.30 44.28
CA LEU A 126 17.30 -15.49 43.70
C LEU A 126 16.08 -15.12 42.83
N ILE A 127 15.23 -14.20 43.29
CA ILE A 127 14.11 -13.67 42.50
C ILE A 127 14.61 -12.94 41.25
N ALA A 128 15.67 -12.13 41.36
CA ALA A 128 16.26 -11.44 40.21
C ALA A 128 16.79 -12.43 39.15
N THR A 129 17.41 -13.54 39.56
CA THR A 129 17.86 -14.59 38.63
C THR A 129 16.74 -15.35 37.95
N LEU A 130 15.59 -15.51 38.62
CA LEU A 130 14.41 -16.15 38.03
C LEU A 130 13.75 -15.28 36.96
N ILE A 131 13.88 -13.94 37.06
CA ILE A 131 13.33 -12.99 36.08
C ILE A 131 14.24 -12.92 34.84
N ASN A 132 15.55 -12.82 35.04
CA ASN A 132 16.51 -12.80 33.95
C ASN A 132 17.88 -13.21 34.50
N VAL A 133 18.46 -14.28 33.93
CA VAL A 133 19.77 -14.79 34.35
C VAL A 133 20.86 -13.71 34.26
N ARG A 134 20.71 -12.74 33.34
CA ARG A 134 21.64 -11.60 33.19
C ARG A 134 21.68 -10.65 34.39
N LEU A 135 20.68 -10.68 35.28
CA LEU A 135 20.59 -9.81 36.46
C LEU A 135 21.32 -10.36 37.69
N PHE A 136 21.86 -11.58 37.62
CA PHE A 136 22.55 -12.22 38.74
C PHE A 136 23.77 -11.41 39.22
N PHE A 137 24.73 -11.16 38.33
CA PHE A 137 25.98 -10.48 38.69
C PHE A 137 25.76 -9.02 39.16
N PRO A 138 24.89 -8.19 38.52
CA PRO A 138 24.52 -6.88 39.04
C PRO A 138 23.88 -6.93 40.44
N ALA A 139 22.97 -7.88 40.68
CA ALA A 139 22.30 -8.01 41.97
C ALA A 139 23.29 -8.41 43.09
N VAL A 140 24.21 -9.32 42.80
CA VAL A 140 25.29 -9.73 43.73
C VAL A 140 26.28 -8.58 43.98
N PHE A 141 26.60 -7.78 42.96
CA PHE A 141 27.49 -6.61 43.10
C PHE A 141 26.88 -5.53 44.00
N ILE A 142 25.61 -5.14 43.76
CA ILE A 142 24.88 -4.18 44.59
C ILE A 142 24.80 -4.67 46.04
N GLN A 143 24.54 -5.96 46.22
CA GLN A 143 24.47 -6.57 47.54
C GLN A 143 25.82 -6.54 48.29
N SER A 144 26.91 -6.72 47.55
CA SER A 144 28.26 -6.71 48.10
C SER A 144 28.70 -5.30 48.49
N ILE A 145 28.37 -4.29 47.68
CA ILE A 145 28.58 -2.87 48.02
C ILE A 145 27.78 -2.48 49.27
N PHE A 146 26.51 -2.88 49.33
CA PHE A 146 25.66 -2.57 50.48
C PHE A 146 26.19 -3.20 51.78
N HIS A 147 26.66 -4.45 51.72
CA HIS A 147 27.30 -5.11 52.86
C HIS A 147 28.60 -4.40 53.28
N LEU A 148 29.41 -3.96 52.31
CA LEU A 148 30.61 -3.16 52.58
C LEU A 148 30.26 -1.85 53.30
N LEU A 149 29.24 -1.11 52.84
CA LEU A 149 28.86 0.18 53.43
C LEU A 149 28.22 0.06 54.82
N HIS A 150 27.37 -0.93 55.04
CA HIS A 150 26.69 -1.10 56.33
C HIS A 150 27.57 -1.77 57.38
N VAL A 151 28.36 -2.77 56.98
CA VAL A 151 29.15 -3.55 57.93
C VAL A 151 30.50 -2.88 58.21
N LYS A 152 31.03 -1.98 57.37
CA LYS A 152 32.27 -1.22 57.68
C LYS A 152 32.21 -0.47 59.03
N LYS A 153 31.01 -0.13 59.50
CA LYS A 153 30.77 0.47 60.82
C LYS A 153 30.90 -0.50 62.00
N ASP A 154 30.63 -1.79 61.76
CA ASP A 154 30.69 -2.88 62.76
C ASP A 154 31.96 -3.75 62.62
N LEU A 155 32.58 -3.79 61.43
CA LEU A 155 33.75 -4.60 61.07
C LEU A 155 35.03 -4.10 61.74
N LEU A 156 35.19 -2.80 62.00
CA LEU A 156 36.40 -2.26 62.62
C LEU A 156 36.63 -2.77 64.05
N ASN A 157 35.58 -3.27 64.72
CA ASN A 157 35.61 -3.68 66.12
C ASN A 157 35.49 -5.20 66.34
N HIS A 158 35.50 -6.02 65.28
CA HIS A 158 35.38 -7.48 65.40
C HIS A 158 36.76 -8.17 65.46
N PRO A 159 36.99 -9.17 66.33
CA PRO A 159 38.31 -9.83 66.50
C PRO A 159 38.86 -10.51 65.24
N ASN A 160 38.01 -10.75 64.24
CA ASN A 160 38.34 -11.38 62.95
C ASN A 160 38.06 -10.45 61.75
N SER A 161 38.02 -9.13 61.98
CA SER A 161 37.69 -8.10 60.98
C SER A 161 38.43 -8.25 59.65
N LYS A 162 39.71 -8.59 59.71
CA LYS A 162 40.56 -8.84 58.52
C LYS A 162 39.96 -9.92 57.61
N ARG A 163 39.50 -11.05 58.17
CA ARG A 163 38.96 -12.19 57.39
C ARG A 163 37.69 -11.81 56.64
N TYR A 164 36.78 -11.09 57.28
CA TYR A 164 35.53 -10.68 56.65
C TYR A 164 35.73 -9.59 55.59
N THR A 165 36.67 -8.67 55.81
CA THR A 165 37.05 -7.67 54.80
C THR A 165 37.59 -8.34 53.53
N PHE A 166 38.48 -9.35 53.67
CA PHE A 166 38.98 -10.13 52.53
C PHE A 166 37.86 -10.86 51.77
N ILE A 167 36.92 -11.47 52.48
CA ILE A 167 35.77 -12.14 51.85
C ILE A 167 34.92 -11.13 51.07
N THR A 168 34.62 -9.96 51.64
CA THR A 168 33.81 -8.94 50.94
C THR A 168 34.48 -8.38 49.70
N ILE A 169 35.80 -8.17 49.74
CA ILE A 169 36.58 -7.71 48.57
C ILE A 169 36.60 -8.80 47.50
N GLY A 170 36.80 -10.06 47.89
CA GLY A 170 36.76 -11.20 46.96
C GLY A 170 35.43 -11.34 46.24
N VAL A 171 34.30 -11.17 46.93
CA VAL A 171 32.97 -11.23 46.31
C VAL A 171 32.73 -10.06 45.35
N ILE A 172 33.19 -8.85 45.69
CA ILE A 172 33.12 -7.69 44.79
C ILE A 172 33.90 -7.97 43.50
N ILE A 173 35.16 -8.40 43.63
CA ILE A 173 36.02 -8.73 42.48
C ILE A 173 35.38 -9.82 41.61
N PHE A 174 34.87 -10.89 42.23
CA PHE A 174 34.19 -11.97 41.52
C PHE A 174 32.94 -11.47 40.78
N SER A 175 32.15 -10.60 41.40
CA SER A 175 30.95 -10.03 40.76
C SER A 175 31.28 -9.04 39.64
N THR A 176 32.37 -8.27 39.74
CA THR A 176 32.83 -7.40 38.66
C THR A 176 33.41 -8.19 37.49
N ILE A 177 34.16 -9.26 37.77
CA ILE A 177 34.66 -10.18 36.74
C ILE A 177 33.49 -10.90 36.09
N GLY A 178 32.52 -11.39 36.87
CA GLY A 178 31.33 -12.03 36.34
C GLY A 178 30.46 -11.08 35.50
N LEU A 179 30.35 -9.81 35.89
CA LEU A 179 29.69 -8.78 35.08
C LEU A 179 30.45 -8.55 33.77
N PHE A 180 31.77 -8.40 33.83
CA PHE A 180 32.63 -8.19 32.65
C PHE A 180 32.58 -9.39 31.70
N VAL A 181 32.75 -10.61 32.21
CA VAL A 181 32.63 -11.84 31.42
C VAL A 181 31.22 -11.96 30.83
N HIS A 182 30.17 -11.61 31.57
CA HIS A 182 28.83 -11.69 31.03
C HIS A 182 28.53 -10.64 29.95
N THR A 183 29.12 -9.44 30.05
CA THR A 183 28.99 -8.40 29.03
C THR A 183 29.86 -8.64 27.80
N PHE A 184 31.02 -9.29 27.94
CA PHE A 184 32.00 -9.45 26.85
C PHE A 184 32.13 -10.88 26.30
N ALA A 185 31.62 -11.90 27.00
CA ALA A 185 31.68 -13.30 26.58
C ALA A 185 30.28 -13.90 26.33
N SER A 186 29.39 -13.13 25.70
CA SER A 186 28.22 -13.74 25.08
C SER A 186 28.69 -14.51 23.83
N PRO A 187 28.32 -15.78 23.65
CA PRO A 187 28.63 -16.50 22.41
C PRO A 187 27.93 -15.76 21.25
N SER A 188 28.65 -15.50 20.16
CA SER A 188 28.05 -15.06 18.91
C SER A 188 27.04 -16.12 18.48
N ILE A 189 25.83 -15.69 18.17
CA ILE A 189 24.80 -16.59 17.66
C ILE A 189 25.07 -16.72 16.16
N PRO A 190 25.37 -17.92 15.64
CA PRO A 190 25.61 -18.12 14.22
C PRO A 190 24.32 -17.84 13.43
N VAL A 191 24.46 -17.32 12.21
CA VAL A 191 23.32 -17.14 11.30
C VAL A 191 22.87 -18.53 10.81
N GLU A 192 21.57 -18.79 10.80
CA GLU A 192 21.02 -20.08 10.33
C GLU A 192 20.49 -20.01 8.89
N THR A 193 19.98 -18.87 8.46
CA THR A 193 19.59 -18.65 7.05
C THR A 193 19.89 -17.22 6.62
N ILE A 194 20.24 -17.07 5.35
CA ILE A 194 20.52 -15.78 4.69
C ILE A 194 19.77 -15.77 3.36
N ALA A 195 19.05 -14.68 3.09
CA ALA A 195 18.40 -14.46 1.81
C ALA A 195 18.64 -13.02 1.34
N LEU A 196 18.96 -12.87 0.06
CA LEU A 196 19.11 -11.60 -0.64
C LEU A 196 17.86 -11.34 -1.46
N SER A 197 17.37 -10.10 -1.40
CA SER A 197 16.26 -9.64 -2.24
C SER A 197 16.52 -8.22 -2.72
N VAL A 198 16.15 -7.95 -3.97
CA VAL A 198 16.25 -6.63 -4.60
C VAL A 198 14.87 -6.21 -5.08
N GLY A 199 14.64 -4.89 -5.16
CA GLY A 199 13.37 -4.34 -5.61
C GLY A 199 13.08 -4.57 -7.09
N ASN A 200 14.12 -4.52 -7.93
CA ASN A 200 14.06 -4.76 -9.38
C ASN A 200 15.24 -5.63 -9.83
N ASP A 201 14.97 -6.63 -10.66
CA ASP A 201 16.01 -7.51 -11.20
C ASP A 201 16.76 -6.87 -12.39
N THR A 202 16.31 -5.69 -12.85
CA THR A 202 16.94 -4.92 -13.94
C THR A 202 17.38 -3.53 -13.46
N MET A 203 18.63 -3.18 -13.73
CA MET A 203 19.26 -1.92 -13.31
C MET A 203 19.83 -1.17 -14.51
N ASP A 204 19.84 0.17 -14.43
CA ASP A 204 20.58 1.00 -15.38
C ASP A 204 22.09 0.97 -15.10
N ILE A 205 22.89 1.41 -16.06
CA ILE A 205 24.30 1.71 -15.83
C ILE A 205 24.45 2.94 -14.91
N ASN A 206 25.47 2.94 -14.04
CA ASN A 206 25.72 4.02 -13.08
C ASN A 206 24.54 4.34 -12.13
N GLU A 207 23.73 3.32 -11.81
CA GLU A 207 22.59 3.40 -10.90
C GLU A 207 22.93 2.72 -9.56
N ASN A 208 22.40 3.28 -8.48
CA ASN A 208 22.55 2.72 -7.14
C ASN A 208 21.22 2.14 -6.67
N GLN A 209 21.23 0.93 -6.12
CA GLN A 209 20.05 0.30 -5.56
C GLN A 209 20.36 -0.40 -4.23
N PHE A 210 19.40 -0.33 -3.31
CA PHE A 210 19.51 -1.01 -2.02
C PHE A 210 19.17 -2.48 -2.14
N VAL A 211 20.03 -3.33 -1.57
CA VAL A 211 19.83 -4.78 -1.47
C VAL A 211 19.37 -5.10 -0.05
N GLN A 212 18.27 -5.84 0.07
CA GLN A 212 17.75 -6.27 1.37
C GLN A 212 18.34 -7.64 1.74
N LEU A 213 18.99 -7.67 2.90
CA LEU A 213 19.51 -8.87 3.52
C LEU A 213 18.54 -9.35 4.61
N HIS A 214 17.89 -10.49 4.37
CA HIS A 214 17.05 -11.16 5.35
C HIS A 214 17.86 -12.27 6.00
N TYR A 215 17.97 -12.26 7.33
CA TYR A 215 18.69 -13.28 8.08
C TYR A 215 17.92 -13.70 9.34
N THR A 216 18.09 -14.95 9.74
CA THR A 216 17.55 -15.45 11.02
C THR A 216 18.62 -16.20 11.81
N PRO A 217 18.64 -16.06 13.15
CA PRO A 217 17.84 -15.14 13.98
C PRO A 217 18.29 -13.67 13.91
N GLU A 218 17.39 -12.71 14.22
CA GLU A 218 17.63 -11.25 14.11
C GLU A 218 18.80 -10.73 14.99
N ASN A 219 19.21 -11.49 16.01
CA ASN A 219 20.35 -11.16 16.88
C ASN A 219 21.66 -11.88 16.48
N ALA A 220 21.71 -12.46 15.28
CA ALA A 220 22.91 -13.14 14.78
C ALA A 220 24.01 -12.14 14.40
N ASP A 221 25.26 -12.57 14.49
CA ASP A 221 26.41 -11.74 14.11
C ASP A 221 26.55 -11.70 12.59
N ILE A 222 26.29 -10.53 11.99
CA ILE A 222 26.37 -10.29 10.54
C ILE A 222 27.75 -9.82 10.08
N SER A 223 28.74 -9.78 10.98
CA SER A 223 30.09 -9.27 10.69
C SER A 223 30.90 -10.19 9.77
N GLU A 224 30.56 -11.48 9.71
CA GLU A 224 31.26 -12.49 8.91
C GLU A 224 30.67 -12.70 7.51
N ILE A 225 29.54 -12.07 7.19
CA ILE A 225 28.89 -12.22 5.88
C ILE A 225 29.75 -11.53 4.82
N ARG A 226 30.19 -12.30 3.83
CA ARG A 226 30.90 -11.82 2.64
C ARG A 226 29.97 -11.84 1.44
N PHE A 227 30.11 -10.86 0.55
CA PHE A 227 29.38 -10.82 -0.70
C PHE A 227 30.34 -11.14 -1.83
N GLU A 228 29.96 -12.09 -2.67
CA GLU A 228 30.66 -12.46 -3.88
C GLU A 228 29.81 -12.02 -5.07
N VAL A 229 30.42 -11.26 -5.98
CA VAL A 229 29.81 -10.81 -7.22
C VAL A 229 30.54 -11.53 -8.35
N THR A 230 29.79 -12.12 -9.27
CA THR A 230 30.37 -12.91 -10.37
C THR A 230 31.21 -12.07 -11.33
N ASP A 231 30.88 -10.79 -11.50
CA ASP A 231 31.64 -9.83 -12.31
C ASP A 231 31.78 -8.47 -11.61
N ASP A 232 32.92 -8.28 -10.95
CA ASP A 232 33.29 -7.04 -10.25
C ASP A 232 33.41 -5.82 -11.18
N SER A 233 33.46 -6.01 -12.50
CA SER A 233 33.51 -4.93 -13.47
C SER A 233 32.14 -4.34 -13.82
N LEU A 234 31.07 -5.04 -13.43
CA LEU A 234 29.69 -4.67 -13.71
C LEU A 234 29.04 -3.92 -12.54
N ALA A 235 29.27 -4.37 -11.30
CA ALA A 235 28.78 -3.69 -10.12
C ALA A 235 29.61 -3.97 -8.86
N GLU A 236 29.54 -3.06 -7.89
CA GLU A 236 30.13 -3.21 -6.57
C GLU A 236 29.04 -3.16 -5.49
N ILE A 237 29.10 -4.09 -4.54
CA ILE A 237 28.23 -4.09 -3.36
C ILE A 237 28.98 -3.53 -2.15
N SER A 238 28.44 -2.47 -1.56
CA SER A 238 29.04 -1.77 -0.43
C SER A 238 28.06 -1.69 0.75
N LYS A 239 28.59 -1.79 1.97
CA LYS A 239 27.81 -1.64 3.20
C LYS A 239 27.89 -0.18 3.67
N LEU A 240 26.74 0.47 3.80
CA LEU A 240 26.64 1.84 4.28
C LEU A 240 26.76 1.93 5.81
N GLU A 241 27.04 3.13 6.31
CA GLU A 241 27.17 3.41 7.77
C GLU A 241 25.89 3.09 8.55
N ASN A 242 24.73 3.14 7.90
CA ASN A 242 23.43 2.79 8.48
C ASN A 242 23.16 1.28 8.53
N GLY A 243 24.06 0.44 7.99
CA GLY A 243 23.94 -1.01 7.94
C GLY A 243 23.20 -1.56 6.72
N GLU A 244 22.73 -0.71 5.81
CA GLU A 244 22.12 -1.11 4.54
C GLU A 244 23.18 -1.50 3.50
N LEU A 245 22.79 -2.34 2.54
CA LEU A 245 23.65 -2.75 1.43
C LEU A 245 23.25 -1.94 0.18
N GLU A 246 24.23 -1.33 -0.47
CA GLU A 246 24.08 -0.56 -1.70
C GLU A 246 24.86 -1.24 -2.83
N LEU A 247 24.14 -1.62 -3.88
CA LEU A 247 24.68 -2.12 -5.14
C LEU A 247 24.85 -0.93 -6.09
N LYS A 248 26.09 -0.67 -6.52
CA LYS A 248 26.45 0.39 -7.47
C LYS A 248 26.83 -0.24 -8.79
N THR A 249 26.08 0.03 -9.84
CA THR A 249 26.42 -0.44 -11.19
C THR A 249 27.43 0.49 -11.84
N PHE A 250 28.27 -0.05 -12.71
CA PHE A 250 29.23 0.71 -13.50
C PHE A 250 28.68 1.00 -14.90
N SER A 251 29.56 1.38 -15.83
CA SER A 251 29.20 1.76 -17.21
C SER A 251 29.09 0.59 -18.19
N ASN A 252 29.29 -0.65 -17.72
CA ASN A 252 29.24 -1.85 -18.55
C ASN A 252 27.88 -2.54 -18.45
N GLU A 253 27.42 -3.11 -19.55
CA GLU A 253 26.18 -3.90 -19.63
C GLU A 253 26.50 -5.39 -19.41
N GLY A 254 25.60 -6.11 -18.76
CA GLY A 254 25.75 -7.55 -18.55
C GLY A 254 24.84 -8.12 -17.47
N ASP A 255 24.85 -9.45 -17.38
CA ASP A 255 24.19 -10.18 -16.31
C ASP A 255 25.20 -10.48 -15.20
N LEU A 256 24.82 -10.20 -13.96
CA LEU A 256 25.61 -10.55 -12.79
C LEU A 256 24.81 -11.38 -11.80
N SER A 257 25.51 -12.18 -11.02
CA SER A 257 24.94 -12.85 -9.87
C SER A 257 25.65 -12.44 -8.59
N ILE A 258 24.86 -12.22 -7.54
CA ILE A 258 25.34 -11.84 -6.20
C ILE A 258 25.00 -12.96 -5.24
N LEU A 259 25.99 -13.41 -4.48
CA LEU A 259 25.84 -14.37 -3.39
C LEU A 259 26.36 -13.79 -2.08
N ALA A 260 25.65 -14.05 -0.99
CA ALA A 260 26.13 -13.81 0.36
C ALA A 260 26.57 -15.14 0.97
N GLU A 261 27.83 -15.22 1.40
CA GLU A 261 28.42 -16.42 1.98
C GLU A 261 28.96 -16.13 3.39
N THR A 262 28.70 -17.09 4.28
CA THR A 262 29.34 -17.21 5.59
C THR A 262 30.15 -18.51 5.60
N SER A 263 30.94 -18.74 6.65
CA SER A 263 31.75 -19.95 6.81
C SER A 263 30.98 -21.26 6.60
N ASP A 264 29.69 -21.31 6.96
CA ASP A 264 28.88 -22.53 6.95
C ASP A 264 27.65 -22.47 6.02
N ILE A 265 27.23 -21.28 5.56
CA ILE A 265 25.94 -21.07 4.85
C ILE A 265 26.08 -20.11 3.67
N LYS A 266 25.44 -20.47 2.55
CA LYS A 266 25.32 -19.64 1.34
C LYS A 266 23.87 -19.17 1.17
N SER A 267 23.68 -17.93 0.72
CA SER A 267 22.37 -17.38 0.36
C SER A 267 21.86 -17.93 -0.97
N ASN A 268 20.64 -17.51 -1.34
CA ASN A 268 20.20 -17.59 -2.73
C ASN A 268 21.11 -16.78 -3.65
N GLU A 269 21.21 -17.25 -4.89
CA GLU A 269 21.85 -16.53 -5.98
C GLU A 269 20.87 -15.46 -6.50
N LEU A 270 21.27 -14.20 -6.40
CA LEU A 270 20.50 -13.06 -6.86
C LEU A 270 20.98 -12.66 -8.25
N LEU A 271 20.12 -12.83 -9.25
CA LEU A 271 20.41 -12.48 -10.64
C LEU A 271 19.98 -11.03 -10.90
N VAL A 272 20.90 -10.20 -11.39
CA VAL A 272 20.64 -8.81 -11.75
C VAL A 272 21.15 -8.56 -13.17
N THR A 273 20.30 -7.98 -14.02
CA THR A 273 20.64 -7.61 -15.39
C THR A 273 20.87 -6.11 -15.48
N ILE A 274 22.08 -5.71 -15.87
CA ILE A 274 22.46 -4.31 -16.07
C ILE A 274 22.33 -3.96 -17.54
N VAL A 275 21.59 -2.89 -17.79
CA VAL A 275 21.22 -2.43 -19.13
C VAL A 275 21.45 -0.94 -19.24
N ASP A 276 22.04 -0.47 -20.34
CA ASP A 276 22.04 0.95 -20.67
C ASP A 276 20.66 1.36 -21.21
N LYS A 277 19.82 1.91 -20.33
CA LYS A 277 18.44 2.28 -20.68
C LYS A 277 18.43 3.40 -21.73
N GLU A 278 19.38 4.33 -21.67
CA GLU A 278 19.48 5.44 -22.63
C GLU A 278 19.81 4.92 -24.02
N LYS A 279 20.80 4.03 -24.14
CA LYS A 279 21.17 3.41 -25.42
C LYS A 279 20.07 2.52 -25.97
N GLN A 280 19.39 1.72 -25.14
CA GLN A 280 18.24 0.94 -25.59
C GLN A 280 17.09 1.83 -26.07
N GLU A 281 16.79 2.93 -25.38
CA GLU A 281 15.77 3.88 -25.81
C GLU A 281 16.17 4.57 -27.13
N ALA A 282 17.43 4.96 -27.28
CA ALA A 282 17.95 5.53 -28.51
C ALA A 282 17.85 4.55 -29.69
N GLU A 283 18.16 3.27 -29.48
CA GLU A 283 18.03 2.23 -30.49
C GLU A 283 16.56 2.00 -30.87
N ARG A 284 15.64 1.94 -29.89
CA ARG A 284 14.19 1.85 -30.17
C ARG A 284 13.70 3.04 -30.98
N LEU A 285 14.10 4.25 -30.62
CA LEU A 285 13.70 5.48 -31.32
C LEU A 285 14.29 5.53 -32.73
N ALA A 286 15.51 5.04 -32.93
CA ALA A 286 16.13 4.91 -34.24
C ALA A 286 15.40 3.86 -35.11
N ALA A 287 15.02 2.72 -34.53
CA ALA A 287 14.25 1.68 -35.20
C ALA A 287 12.84 2.18 -35.59
N GLU A 288 12.17 2.92 -34.71
CA GLU A 288 10.86 3.52 -34.97
C GLU A 288 10.93 4.55 -36.10
N LYS A 289 11.92 5.46 -36.06
CA LYS A 289 12.13 6.43 -37.14
C LYS A 289 12.40 5.75 -38.48
N LYS A 290 13.23 4.71 -38.49
CA LYS A 290 13.51 3.94 -39.71
C LYS A 290 12.26 3.24 -40.25
N ALA A 291 11.44 2.67 -39.37
CA ALA A 291 10.18 2.04 -39.76
C ALA A 291 9.17 3.07 -40.29
N GLU A 292 9.09 4.26 -39.70
CA GLU A 292 8.22 5.35 -40.16
C GLU A 292 8.67 5.89 -41.53
N GLU A 293 9.97 6.08 -41.74
CA GLU A 293 10.54 6.47 -43.03
C GLU A 293 10.23 5.43 -44.12
N GLU A 294 10.35 4.13 -43.81
CA GLU A 294 10.00 3.06 -44.74
C GLU A 294 8.50 3.03 -45.07
N ARG A 295 7.63 3.25 -44.07
CA ARG A 295 6.18 3.38 -44.29
C ARG A 295 5.82 4.56 -45.18
N ILE A 296 6.40 5.73 -44.93
CA ILE A 296 6.17 6.94 -45.75
C ILE A 296 6.67 6.71 -47.17
N ALA A 297 7.83 6.05 -47.35
CA ALA A 297 8.34 5.71 -48.68
C ALA A 297 7.42 4.74 -49.42
N ALA A 298 6.89 3.72 -48.73
CA ALA A 298 5.93 2.78 -49.31
C ALA A 298 4.60 3.46 -49.68
N GLU A 299 4.10 4.36 -48.84
CA GLU A 299 2.87 5.12 -49.08
C GLU A 299 3.02 6.05 -50.29
N LYS A 300 4.12 6.81 -50.38
CA LYS A 300 4.41 7.68 -51.54
C LYS A 300 4.51 6.88 -52.83
N LYS A 301 5.17 5.72 -52.80
CA LYS A 301 5.26 4.83 -53.96
C LYS A 301 3.89 4.30 -54.38
N ALA A 302 3.07 3.88 -53.41
CA ALA A 302 1.71 3.42 -53.68
C ALA A 302 0.82 4.57 -54.23
N GLU A 303 0.98 5.79 -53.72
CA GLU A 303 0.27 6.96 -54.23
C GLU A 303 0.68 7.33 -55.65
N GLU A 304 1.97 7.30 -55.97
CA GLU A 304 2.47 7.52 -57.32
C GLU A 304 1.93 6.46 -58.30
N GLU A 305 1.94 5.18 -57.91
CA GLU A 305 1.37 4.09 -58.72
C GLU A 305 -0.15 4.28 -58.94
N ARG A 306 -0.90 4.72 -57.93
CA ARG A 306 -2.34 5.04 -58.07
C ARG A 306 -2.57 6.20 -59.03
N LEU A 307 -1.79 7.28 -58.94
CA LEU A 307 -1.91 8.43 -59.83
C LEU A 307 -1.58 8.07 -61.29
N VAL A 308 -0.60 7.18 -61.51
CA VAL A 308 -0.29 6.66 -62.85
C VAL A 308 -1.45 5.81 -63.39
N ALA A 309 -2.03 4.94 -62.56
CA ALA A 309 -3.18 4.11 -62.94
C ALA A 309 -4.42 4.97 -63.25
N GLU A 310 -4.69 6.00 -62.44
CA GLU A 310 -5.80 6.94 -62.63
C GLU A 310 -5.66 7.74 -63.93
N LYS A 311 -4.47 8.31 -64.20
CA LYS A 311 -4.21 9.02 -65.47
C LYS A 311 -4.41 8.12 -66.69
N LYS A 312 -3.94 6.87 -66.62
CA LYS A 312 -4.11 5.91 -67.71
C LYS A 312 -5.59 5.56 -67.92
N ALA A 313 -6.35 5.36 -66.84
CA ALA A 313 -7.79 5.08 -66.93
C ALA A 313 -8.57 6.30 -67.46
N GLU A 314 -8.17 7.51 -67.10
CA GLU A 314 -8.73 8.76 -67.62
C GLU A 314 -8.49 8.91 -69.11
N GLU A 315 -7.25 8.71 -69.56
CA GLU A 315 -6.88 8.75 -70.99
C GLU A 315 -7.67 7.71 -71.80
N GLU A 316 -7.83 6.49 -71.28
CA GLU A 316 -8.63 5.45 -71.92
C GLU A 316 -10.12 5.83 -72.01
N ARG A 317 -10.68 6.45 -70.96
CA ARG A 317 -12.06 6.92 -70.95
C ARG A 317 -12.29 8.04 -71.98
N ILE A 318 -11.40 9.02 -72.03
CA ILE A 318 -11.45 10.12 -73.00
C ILE A 318 -11.34 9.57 -74.43
N ALA A 319 -10.44 8.61 -74.68
CA ALA A 319 -10.30 7.97 -75.98
C ALA A 319 -11.56 7.19 -76.39
N ALA A 320 -12.20 6.48 -75.44
CA ALA A 320 -13.46 5.77 -75.67
C ALA A 320 -14.62 6.74 -75.98
N GLU A 321 -14.69 7.86 -75.26
CA GLU A 321 -15.70 8.91 -75.47
C GLU A 321 -15.54 9.56 -76.86
N GLN A 322 -14.32 9.96 -77.23
CA GLN A 322 -14.03 10.52 -78.56
C GLN A 322 -14.38 9.54 -79.69
N LYS A 323 -14.10 8.25 -79.50
CA LYS A 323 -14.45 7.21 -80.47
C LYS A 323 -15.97 7.06 -80.61
N ALA A 324 -16.69 7.05 -79.49
CA ALA A 324 -18.15 6.96 -79.49
C ALA A 324 -18.80 8.20 -80.13
N GLU A 325 -18.27 9.39 -79.88
CA GLU A 325 -18.74 10.63 -80.50
C GLU A 325 -18.49 10.63 -82.02
N ALA A 326 -17.30 10.20 -82.46
CA ALA A 326 -16.99 10.06 -83.89
C ALA A 326 -17.92 9.05 -84.59
N GLU A 327 -18.25 7.94 -83.93
CA GLU A 327 -19.19 6.95 -84.46
C GLU A 327 -20.62 7.51 -84.56
N ARG A 328 -21.07 8.27 -83.55
CA ARG A 328 -22.37 8.97 -83.59
C ARG A 328 -22.46 9.97 -84.72
N LEU A 329 -21.44 10.81 -84.89
CA LEU A 329 -21.37 11.79 -85.99
C LEU A 329 -21.36 11.11 -87.36
N ALA A 330 -20.64 9.99 -87.50
CA ALA A 330 -20.65 9.20 -88.74
C ALA A 330 -22.02 8.56 -89.03
N ALA A 331 -22.72 8.07 -88.01
CA ALA A 331 -24.08 7.54 -88.16
C ALA A 331 -25.09 8.65 -88.55
N GLU A 332 -24.99 9.82 -87.94
CA GLU A 332 -25.83 10.99 -88.26
C GLU A 332 -25.62 11.46 -89.70
N GLN A 333 -24.37 11.55 -90.16
CA GLN A 333 -24.06 11.91 -91.56
C GLN A 333 -24.60 10.87 -92.55
N LYS A 334 -24.52 9.58 -92.23
CA LYS A 334 -25.12 8.51 -93.05
C LYS A 334 -26.64 8.67 -93.15
N ALA A 335 -27.33 8.89 -92.02
CA ALA A 335 -28.78 9.10 -91.99
C ALA A 335 -29.22 10.38 -92.74
N ALA A 336 -28.45 11.48 -92.63
CA ALA A 336 -28.69 12.70 -93.39
C ALA A 336 -28.53 12.48 -94.91
N SER A 337 -27.56 11.67 -95.35
CA SER A 337 -27.39 11.34 -96.77
C SER A 337 -28.52 10.46 -97.31
N GLU A 338 -29.08 9.59 -96.48
CA GLU A 338 -30.17 8.68 -96.85
C GLU A 338 -31.53 9.40 -96.92
N THR A 339 -31.79 10.36 -96.01
CA THR A 339 -32.98 11.23 -96.07
C THR A 339 -32.97 12.15 -97.30
N VAL A 340 -31.81 12.63 -97.75
CA VAL A 340 -31.68 13.39 -99.02
C VAL A 340 -31.93 12.49 -100.24
N ARG A 341 -31.60 11.19 -100.17
CA ARG A 341 -31.91 10.23 -101.26
C ARG A 341 -33.41 9.97 -101.39
N VAL A 342 -34.12 9.76 -100.27
CA VAL A 342 -35.57 9.45 -100.25
C VAL A 342 -36.42 10.66 -100.68
N THR A 343 -36.04 11.88 -100.30
CA THR A 343 -36.77 13.11 -100.68
C THR A 343 -36.67 13.43 -102.17
N ASN A 344 -35.55 13.09 -102.82
CA ASN A 344 -35.41 13.21 -104.28
C ASN A 344 -36.17 12.13 -105.06
N THR A 345 -36.45 10.96 -104.48
CA THR A 345 -37.23 9.89 -105.16
C THR A 345 -38.74 10.13 -105.11
N GLN A 346 -39.27 10.75 -104.04
CA GLN A 346 -40.71 11.02 -103.94
C GLN A 346 -41.19 12.21 -104.77
N LYS A 347 -40.30 13.15 -105.12
CA LYS A 347 -40.66 14.32 -105.94
C LYS A 347 -40.79 14.00 -107.44
N SER A 348 -40.23 12.87 -107.91
CA SER A 348 -40.36 12.41 -109.30
C SER A 348 -41.52 11.44 -109.55
N ASN A 349 -41.94 10.68 -108.53
CA ASN A 349 -42.87 9.55 -108.71
C ASN A 349 -44.33 9.85 -108.29
N GLY A 350 -44.60 11.01 -107.67
CA GLY A 350 -45.92 11.35 -107.14
C GLY A 350 -46.82 12.24 -108.01
N ARG A 351 -46.38 12.64 -109.22
CA ARG A 351 -47.21 13.47 -110.11
C ARG A 351 -48.08 12.56 -110.97
N THR A 352 -49.40 12.65 -110.83
CA THR A 352 -50.35 11.96 -111.70
C THR A 352 -50.14 12.41 -113.14
N ILE A 353 -50.06 11.43 -114.04
CA ILE A 353 -49.81 11.64 -115.47
C ILE A 353 -51.00 11.14 -116.25
N TYR A 354 -51.28 11.82 -117.35
CA TYR A 354 -52.39 11.56 -118.24
C TYR A 354 -51.86 11.11 -119.60
N VAL A 355 -52.39 10.00 -120.12
CA VAL A 355 -52.01 9.44 -121.42
C VAL A 355 -53.25 9.27 -122.30
N THR A 356 -53.09 9.40 -123.61
CA THR A 356 -54.18 9.11 -124.55
C THR A 356 -54.06 7.68 -125.08
N PRO A 357 -55.17 6.96 -125.38
CA PRO A 357 -55.12 5.56 -125.79
C PRO A 357 -54.20 5.25 -126.99
N THR A 358 -54.06 6.19 -127.93
CA THR A 358 -53.27 6.06 -129.16
C THR A 358 -52.09 7.04 -129.25
N GLY A 359 -51.88 7.87 -128.23
CA GLY A 359 -50.85 8.91 -128.26
C GLY A 359 -49.44 8.38 -128.05
N LYS A 360 -48.46 9.14 -128.54
CA LYS A 360 -47.01 8.91 -128.30
C LYS A 360 -46.46 9.78 -127.17
N ARG A 361 -47.33 10.50 -126.45
CA ARG A 361 -46.94 11.46 -125.43
C ARG A 361 -47.73 11.31 -124.15
N TYR A 362 -47.08 11.61 -123.03
CA TYR A 362 -47.72 11.75 -121.73
C TYR A 362 -47.86 13.23 -121.35
N HIS A 363 -48.84 13.52 -120.51
CA HIS A 363 -49.30 14.86 -120.16
C HIS A 363 -49.41 15.00 -118.64
N TYR A 364 -49.22 16.21 -118.10
CA TYR A 364 -49.50 16.50 -116.67
C TYR A 364 -50.87 17.13 -116.45
N ASP A 365 -51.60 17.38 -117.53
CA ASP A 365 -52.91 18.04 -117.54
C ASP A 365 -53.87 17.17 -118.37
N ASP A 366 -55.04 16.87 -117.81
CA ASP A 366 -56.08 15.99 -118.36
C ASP A 366 -56.94 16.64 -119.44
N SER A 367 -56.71 17.92 -119.75
CA SER A 367 -57.45 18.70 -120.75
C SER A 367 -56.58 19.20 -121.91
N CYS A 368 -55.29 18.85 -121.91
CA CYS A 368 -54.29 19.39 -122.82
C CYS A 368 -54.58 19.07 -124.30
N ASN A 369 -55.17 20.00 -125.06
CA ASN A 369 -55.49 19.89 -126.50
C ASN A 369 -56.78 19.09 -126.82
N GLY A 370 -57.71 19.02 -125.85
CA GLY A 370 -59.10 18.58 -126.09
C GLY A 370 -59.28 17.09 -126.39
N GLY A 371 -58.30 16.25 -126.06
CA GLY A 371 -58.40 14.79 -126.18
C GLY A 371 -59.07 14.12 -124.98
N HIS A 372 -59.34 12.81 -125.09
CA HIS A 372 -59.71 11.97 -123.95
C HIS A 372 -58.46 11.34 -123.34
N TYR A 373 -58.28 11.54 -122.03
CA TYR A 373 -57.12 11.09 -121.27
C TYR A 373 -57.51 10.07 -120.21
N THR A 374 -56.58 9.16 -119.92
CA THR A 374 -56.66 8.23 -118.79
C THR A 374 -55.47 8.45 -117.87
N GLU A 375 -55.70 8.36 -116.56
CA GLU A 375 -54.65 8.42 -115.55
C GLU A 375 -53.68 7.23 -115.69
N SER A 376 -52.39 7.51 -115.51
CA SER A 376 -51.29 6.53 -115.53
C SER A 376 -50.11 7.06 -114.71
N THR A 377 -49.10 6.21 -114.50
CA THR A 377 -47.88 6.57 -113.77
C THR A 377 -46.75 6.94 -114.73
N LEU A 378 -45.77 7.74 -114.29
CA LEU A 378 -44.60 8.10 -115.12
C LEU A 378 -43.86 6.83 -115.58
N GLU A 379 -43.71 5.87 -114.68
CA GLU A 379 -43.03 4.61 -114.94
C GLU A 379 -43.74 3.80 -116.03
N GLU A 380 -45.07 3.67 -115.94
CA GLU A 380 -45.87 2.99 -116.96
C GLU A 380 -45.81 3.73 -118.30
N ALA A 381 -45.91 5.06 -118.30
CA ALA A 381 -45.81 5.88 -119.50
C ALA A 381 -44.45 5.76 -120.20
N LEU A 382 -43.34 5.78 -119.44
CA LEU A 382 -42.00 5.58 -119.95
C LEU A 382 -41.77 4.14 -120.45
N SER A 383 -42.32 3.14 -119.75
CA SER A 383 -42.25 1.73 -120.20
C SER A 383 -42.96 1.50 -121.54
N ARG A 384 -44.02 2.27 -121.80
CA ARG A 384 -44.73 2.32 -123.09
C ARG A 384 -44.01 3.16 -124.15
N GLY A 385 -42.85 3.73 -123.84
CA GLY A 385 -42.06 4.57 -124.75
C GLY A 385 -42.69 5.93 -125.06
N LEU A 386 -43.56 6.43 -124.18
CA LEU A 386 -44.20 7.73 -124.36
C LEU A 386 -43.21 8.87 -124.05
N THR A 387 -43.29 9.93 -124.85
CA THR A 387 -42.43 11.12 -124.71
C THR A 387 -43.17 12.27 -124.00
N PRO A 388 -42.49 13.21 -123.33
CA PRO A 388 -43.16 14.31 -122.64
C PRO A 388 -43.93 15.22 -123.61
N CYS A 389 -45.13 15.66 -123.27
CA CYS A 389 -45.86 16.66 -124.07
C CYS A 389 -45.19 18.04 -123.99
N LYS A 390 -44.80 18.60 -125.13
CA LYS A 390 -44.14 19.93 -125.22
C LYS A 390 -44.99 21.11 -124.70
N LYS A 391 -46.30 20.91 -124.46
CA LYS A 391 -47.22 21.96 -124.02
C LYS A 391 -47.47 21.96 -122.50
N CYS A 392 -47.56 20.78 -121.87
CA CYS A 392 -47.94 20.66 -120.46
C CYS A 392 -46.89 19.96 -119.59
N VAL A 393 -45.81 19.44 -120.18
CA VAL A 393 -44.69 18.83 -119.46
C VAL A 393 -43.47 19.74 -119.66
N TYR A 394 -43.07 20.43 -118.58
CA TYR A 394 -41.94 21.35 -118.52
C TYR A 394 -40.85 20.82 -117.59
#